data_AF-A0A377U1H0-F1
#
_entry.id   AF-A0A377U1H0-F1
#
_cell.length_a   1.000
_cell.length_b   1.000
_cell.length_c   1.000
_cell.angle_alpha   90.00
_cell.angle_beta   90.00
_cell.angle_gamma   90.00
#
_symmetry.space_group_name_H-M   'P 1'
#
loop_
_entity.id
_entity.type
_entity.pdbx_description
1 polymer ?
#
loop_
_entity_poly.entity_id
_entity_poly.type
_entity_poly.pdbx_seq_one_letter_code
_entity_poly.pdbx_strand_id
1 'polypeptide(L)'
;MKANGLMESSTIAAILLGSMAGGILADWHVLAALIVCALVYGGAVVANLWIPRLPAARPGQSWRFKPMTHSFFSACRTLWRNGETRFSLMGTSLFWGAGVTLRFLLVIWVPVALGITSNAMPTYLNAMVAVGIVLGAGAAAKLVTLETVSRCMPAGILIGIAVIAFAVQQSLLPAFGLLLLLGVFGGFFIVPLNALLQERGKHSVGAGNAIAVQNLVENVAMLLMLGLYSLAVSVGVPPVAVGIGFGAVFAVAIAALWVWGRRK
;
A
#
# COMPACT_ATOMS: atom_id res chain seq x y z
N MET A 1 3.05 -23.27 4.03
CA MET A 1 2.07 -22.28 4.53
C MET A 1 2.44 -21.71 5.91
N LYS A 2 2.83 -22.51 6.92
CA LYS A 2 3.20 -22.01 8.26
C LYS A 2 4.38 -21.01 8.29
N ALA A 3 5.44 -21.23 7.52
CA ALA A 3 6.58 -20.31 7.47
C ALA A 3 6.26 -18.98 6.77
N ASN A 4 5.41 -19.01 5.72
CA ASN A 4 5.00 -17.81 4.98
C ASN A 4 4.06 -16.93 5.81
N GLY A 5 3.11 -17.55 6.53
CA GLY A 5 2.23 -16.83 7.46
C GLY A 5 2.99 -16.20 8.64
N LEU A 6 4.02 -16.88 9.16
CA LEU A 6 4.88 -16.32 10.20
C LEU A 6 5.68 -15.11 9.70
N MET A 7 6.27 -15.19 8.50
CA MET A 7 7.01 -14.06 7.90
C MET A 7 6.12 -12.87 7.54
N GLU A 8 4.93 -13.10 6.98
CA GLU A 8 4.00 -12.01 6.67
C GLU A 8 3.49 -11.35 7.95
N SER A 9 3.15 -12.14 8.98
CA SER A 9 2.72 -11.61 10.28
C SER A 9 3.83 -10.84 11.02
N SER A 10 5.08 -11.29 10.94
CA SER A 10 6.22 -10.59 11.55
C SER A 10 6.55 -9.30 10.83
N THR A 11 6.44 -9.27 9.50
CA THR A 11 6.63 -8.05 8.70
C THR A 11 5.57 -7.00 9.04
N ILE A 12 4.32 -7.43 9.15
CA ILE A 12 3.20 -6.57 9.53
C ILE A 12 3.35 -6.04 10.97
N ALA A 13 3.72 -6.91 11.92
CA ALA A 13 4.00 -6.50 13.29
C ALA A 13 5.15 -5.50 13.35
N ALA A 14 6.21 -5.70 12.57
CA ALA A 14 7.33 -4.76 12.47
C ALA A 14 6.91 -3.39 11.90
N ILE A 15 6.04 -3.35 10.88
CA ILE A 15 5.52 -2.09 10.32
C ILE A 15 4.71 -1.32 11.36
N LEU A 16 3.85 -2.03 12.10
CA LEU A 16 3.01 -1.44 13.15
C LEU A 16 3.84 -0.91 14.32
N LEU A 17 4.71 -1.75 14.87
CA LEU A 17 5.60 -1.39 15.99
C LEU A 17 6.55 -0.27 15.60
N GLY A 18 7.14 -0.34 14.40
CA GLY A 18 8.04 0.70 13.88
C GLY A 18 7.34 2.04 13.69
N SER A 19 6.11 2.04 13.15
CA SER A 19 5.33 3.28 12.95
C SER A 19 4.95 3.91 14.29
N MET A 20 4.51 3.12 15.26
CA MET A 20 4.13 3.61 16.59
C MET A 20 5.35 4.12 17.38
N ALA A 21 6.41 3.31 17.46
CA ALA A 21 7.63 3.69 18.15
C ALA A 21 8.27 4.93 17.51
N GLY A 22 8.31 4.99 16.17
CA GLY A 22 8.83 6.13 15.42
C GLY A 22 8.08 7.43 15.72
N GLY A 23 6.73 7.40 15.75
CA GLY A 23 5.93 8.57 16.09
C GLY A 23 6.13 9.06 17.53
N ILE A 24 6.13 8.14 18.50
CA ILE A 24 6.34 8.49 19.92
C ILE A 24 7.74 9.08 20.15
N LEU A 25 8.78 8.47 19.55
CA LEU A 25 10.14 8.98 19.67
C LEU A 25 10.31 10.34 18.96
N ALA A 26 9.63 10.56 17.82
CA ALA A 26 9.69 11.83 17.11
C ALA A 26 9.03 12.97 17.90
N ASP A 27 7.92 12.69 18.60
CA ASP A 27 7.25 13.65 19.49
C ASP A 27 8.11 13.99 20.71
N TRP A 28 8.89 13.03 21.23
CA TRP A 28 9.78 13.25 22.37
C TRP A 28 11.06 13.98 21.98
N HIS A 29 11.84 13.43 21.04
CA HIS A 29 13.05 14.07 20.52
C HIS A 29 13.46 13.51 19.16
N VAL A 30 13.31 14.33 18.12
CA VAL A 30 13.61 13.95 16.72
C VAL A 30 15.01 13.37 16.54
N LEU A 31 16.03 13.94 17.19
CA LEU A 31 17.40 13.43 17.07
C LEU A 31 17.54 12.02 17.66
N ALA A 32 16.89 11.75 18.81
CA ALA A 32 16.88 10.41 19.41
C ALA A 32 16.15 9.40 18.51
N ALA A 33 15.05 9.80 17.87
CA ALA A 33 14.34 8.96 16.88
C ALA A 33 15.26 8.57 15.71
N LEU A 34 16.06 9.51 15.20
CA LEU A 34 17.01 9.26 14.11
C LEU A 34 18.14 8.32 14.54
N ILE A 35 18.70 8.51 15.73
CA ILE A 35 19.75 7.63 16.29
C ILE A 35 19.23 6.21 16.43
N VAL A 36 18.05 6.02 17.01
CA VAL A 36 17.42 4.70 17.17
C VAL A 36 17.16 4.06 15.81
N CYS A 37 16.66 4.83 14.84
CA CYS A 37 16.48 4.35 13.46
C CYS A 37 17.81 3.85 12.86
N ALA A 38 18.88 4.64 12.97
CA ALA A 38 20.20 4.27 12.48
C ALA A 38 20.75 2.99 13.15
N LEU A 39 20.56 2.83 14.46
CA LEU A 39 20.96 1.63 15.20
C LEU A 39 20.19 0.39 14.75
N VAL A 40 18.88 0.50 14.54
CA VAL A 40 18.05 -0.61 14.03
C VAL A 40 18.50 -1.03 12.63
N TYR A 41 18.77 -0.06 11.75
CA TYR A 41 19.34 -0.34 10.43
C TYR A 41 20.72 -0.99 10.50
N GLY A 42 21.59 -0.52 11.40
CA GLY A 42 22.89 -1.13 11.66
C GLY A 42 22.77 -2.59 12.11
N GLY A 43 21.85 -2.88 13.04
CA GLY A 43 21.53 -4.24 13.46
C GLY A 43 21.04 -5.12 12.31
N ALA A 44 20.20 -4.60 11.41
CA ALA A 44 19.74 -5.31 10.23
C ALA A 44 20.89 -5.63 9.24
N VAL A 45 21.86 -4.72 9.06
CA VAL A 45 23.06 -4.98 8.24
C VAL A 45 23.88 -6.12 8.83
N VAL A 46 24.10 -6.12 10.14
CA VAL A 46 24.81 -7.20 10.82
C VAL A 46 24.05 -8.52 10.66
N ALA A 47 22.72 -8.50 10.82
CA ALA A 47 21.86 -9.65 10.59
C ALA A 47 22.01 -10.24 9.17
N ASN A 48 22.10 -9.38 8.15
CA ASN A 48 22.26 -9.78 6.75
C ASN A 48 23.60 -10.48 6.47
N LEU A 49 24.64 -10.25 7.27
CA LEU A 49 25.93 -10.94 7.12
C LEU A 49 25.84 -12.45 7.38
N TRP A 50 24.82 -12.90 8.13
CA TRP A 50 24.58 -14.33 8.40
C TRP A 50 23.73 -15.02 7.35
N ILE A 51 23.22 -14.32 6.32
CA ILE A 51 22.43 -14.96 5.26
C ILE A 51 23.35 -15.83 4.39
N PRO A 52 23.15 -17.16 4.31
CA PRO A 52 23.99 -18.04 3.52
C PRO A 52 23.83 -17.73 2.01
N ARG A 53 24.92 -17.88 1.26
CA ARG A 53 24.94 -17.62 -0.18
C ARG A 53 24.06 -18.64 -0.91
N LEU A 54 22.97 -18.18 -1.52
CA LEU A 54 22.08 -18.99 -2.34
C LEU A 54 22.53 -18.99 -3.81
N PRO A 55 22.37 -20.10 -4.54
CA PRO A 55 22.68 -20.15 -5.96
C PRO A 55 21.79 -19.18 -6.75
N ALA A 56 22.35 -18.58 -7.81
CA ALA A 56 21.61 -17.64 -8.65
C ALA A 56 20.42 -18.35 -9.33
N ALA A 57 19.21 -17.80 -9.15
CA ALA A 57 17.99 -18.36 -9.74
C ALA A 57 17.98 -18.36 -11.28
N ARG A 58 18.77 -17.47 -11.91
CA ARG A 58 18.93 -17.37 -13.38
C ARG A 58 20.40 -17.09 -13.75
N PRO A 59 21.24 -18.13 -13.87
CA PRO A 59 22.63 -17.95 -14.29
C PRO A 59 22.70 -17.48 -15.76
N GLY A 60 23.69 -16.62 -16.08
CA GLY A 60 23.95 -16.16 -17.45
C GLY A 60 23.29 -14.85 -17.88
N GLN A 61 22.59 -14.14 -16.98
CA GLN A 61 22.04 -12.82 -17.29
C GLN A 61 23.16 -11.77 -17.40
N SER A 62 23.20 -11.05 -18.52
CA SER A 62 24.20 -10.00 -18.74
C SER A 62 23.95 -8.81 -17.81
N TRP A 63 24.96 -8.38 -17.07
CA TRP A 63 24.94 -7.16 -16.25
C TRP A 63 25.05 -5.86 -17.07
N ARG A 64 24.86 -5.94 -18.39
CA ARG A 64 24.92 -4.79 -19.28
C ARG A 64 23.61 -4.01 -19.18
N PHE A 65 23.72 -2.69 -19.03
CA PHE A 65 22.57 -1.79 -18.84
C PHE A 65 21.50 -1.90 -19.93
N LYS A 66 21.91 -1.94 -21.21
CA LYS A 66 20.99 -1.97 -22.36
C LYS A 66 20.17 -3.29 -22.43
N PRO A 67 20.77 -4.49 -22.31
CA PRO A 67 20.01 -5.73 -22.17
C PRO A 67 19.10 -5.80 -20.93
N MET A 68 19.55 -5.29 -19.77
CA MET A 68 18.74 -5.29 -18.54
C MET A 68 17.49 -4.43 -18.69
N THR A 69 17.65 -3.20 -19.18
CA THR A 69 16.52 -2.30 -19.42
C THR A 69 15.57 -2.87 -20.47
N HIS A 70 16.07 -3.41 -21.58
CA HIS A 70 15.23 -4.08 -22.58
C HIS A 70 14.44 -5.26 -21.99
N SER A 71 15.09 -6.11 -21.18
CA SER A 71 14.45 -7.23 -20.47
C SER A 71 13.33 -6.74 -19.55
N PHE A 72 13.58 -5.65 -18.81
CA PHE A 72 12.59 -5.03 -17.93
C PHE A 72 11.39 -4.47 -18.71
N PHE A 73 11.61 -3.69 -19.77
CA PHE A 73 10.51 -3.17 -20.59
C PHE A 73 9.73 -4.26 -21.33
N SER A 74 10.40 -5.35 -21.72
CA SER A 74 9.73 -6.55 -22.25
C SER A 74 8.82 -7.20 -21.19
N ALA A 75 9.29 -7.28 -19.94
CA ALA A 75 8.48 -7.76 -18.82
C ALA A 75 7.28 -6.85 -18.55
N CYS A 76 7.47 -5.52 -18.54
CA CYS A 76 6.37 -4.54 -18.47
C CYS A 76 5.32 -4.80 -19.55
N ARG A 77 5.76 -4.93 -20.81
CA ARG A 77 4.85 -5.17 -21.94
C ARG A 77 4.08 -6.47 -21.80
N THR A 78 4.74 -7.53 -21.33
CA THR A 78 4.11 -8.84 -21.14
C THR A 78 3.03 -8.79 -20.06
N LEU A 79 3.33 -8.19 -18.91
CA LEU A 79 2.37 -8.03 -17.83
C LEU A 79 1.22 -7.08 -18.18
N TRP A 80 1.45 -6.05 -19.01
CA TRP A 80 0.38 -5.15 -19.42
C TRP A 80 -0.53 -5.73 -20.51
N ARG A 81 -0.05 -6.71 -21.29
CA ARG A 81 -0.86 -7.43 -22.28
C ARG A 81 -1.76 -8.48 -21.65
N ASN A 82 -1.34 -9.09 -20.55
CA ASN A 82 -2.17 -10.01 -19.80
C ASN A 82 -3.23 -9.23 -18.98
N GLY A 83 -4.50 -9.60 -19.17
CA GLY A 83 -5.63 -8.90 -18.59
C GLY A 83 -5.67 -8.94 -17.07
N GLU A 84 -5.37 -10.11 -16.48
CA GLU A 84 -5.40 -10.32 -15.04
C GLU A 84 -4.26 -9.58 -14.32
N THR A 85 -3.06 -9.62 -14.89
CA THR A 85 -1.89 -8.92 -14.34
C THR A 85 -2.03 -7.42 -14.46
N ARG A 86 -2.54 -6.91 -15.59
CA ARG A 86 -2.85 -5.48 -15.75
C ARG A 86 -3.95 -5.02 -14.78
N PHE A 87 -4.99 -5.83 -14.60
CA PHE A 87 -6.05 -5.57 -13.63
C PHE A 87 -5.47 -5.45 -12.20
N SER A 88 -4.63 -6.40 -11.81
CA SER A 88 -3.95 -6.36 -10.52
C SER A 88 -3.03 -5.14 -10.39
N LEU A 89 -2.15 -4.90 -11.37
CA LEU A 89 -1.23 -3.75 -11.38
C LEU A 89 -1.96 -2.43 -11.17
N MET A 90 -3.08 -2.21 -11.85
CA MET A 90 -3.85 -0.98 -11.68
C MET A 90 -4.55 -0.93 -10.32
N GLY A 91 -5.15 -2.03 -9.86
CA GLY A 91 -5.81 -2.09 -8.56
C GLY A 91 -4.84 -1.81 -7.41
N THR A 92 -3.66 -2.45 -7.42
CA THR A 92 -2.66 -2.27 -6.37
C THR A 92 -2.04 -0.88 -6.40
N SER A 93 -1.81 -0.33 -7.59
CA SER A 93 -1.30 1.03 -7.77
C SER A 93 -2.26 2.10 -7.28
N LEU A 94 -3.56 1.93 -7.54
CA LEU A 94 -4.59 2.81 -6.98
C LEU A 94 -4.56 2.76 -5.46
N PHE A 95 -4.52 1.56 -4.86
CA PHE A 95 -4.52 1.39 -3.41
C PHE A 95 -3.30 2.03 -2.73
N TRP A 96 -2.09 1.78 -3.23
CA TRP A 96 -0.88 2.38 -2.66
C TRP A 96 -0.85 3.89 -2.83
N GLY A 97 -1.27 4.39 -4.00
CA GLY A 97 -1.46 5.82 -4.21
C GLY A 97 -2.43 6.43 -3.20
N ALA A 98 -3.56 5.76 -2.96
CA ALA A 98 -4.54 6.16 -1.95
C ALA A 98 -3.99 6.15 -0.53
N GLY A 99 -3.21 5.13 -0.17
CA GLY A 99 -2.60 5.01 1.14
C GLY A 99 -1.63 6.16 1.42
N VAL A 100 -0.79 6.53 0.44
CA VAL A 100 0.11 7.69 0.57
C VAL A 100 -0.69 8.98 0.68
N THR A 101 -1.67 9.23 -0.19
CA THR A 101 -2.50 10.43 -0.12
C THR A 101 -3.24 10.54 1.21
N LEU A 102 -3.83 9.45 1.71
CA LEU A 102 -4.51 9.42 3.00
C LEU A 102 -3.55 9.75 4.14
N ARG A 103 -2.33 9.20 4.13
CA ARG A 103 -1.32 9.47 5.16
C ARG A 103 -0.97 10.96 5.23
N PHE A 104 -0.78 11.62 4.10
CA PHE A 104 -0.52 13.07 4.07
C PHE A 104 -1.76 13.87 4.44
N LEU A 105 -2.94 13.43 3.99
CA LEU A 105 -4.21 14.05 4.35
C LEU A 105 -4.41 14.06 5.87
N LEU A 106 -4.10 12.97 6.58
CA LEU A 106 -4.23 12.88 8.03
C LEU A 106 -3.42 13.96 8.77
N VAL A 107 -2.23 14.31 8.27
CA VAL A 107 -1.37 15.33 8.89
C VAL A 107 -2.05 16.70 8.91
N ILE A 108 -2.75 17.07 7.84
CA ILE A 108 -3.44 18.37 7.74
C ILE A 108 -4.90 18.31 8.20
N TRP A 109 -5.53 17.13 8.13
CA TRP A 109 -6.93 16.93 8.51
C TRP A 109 -7.11 16.88 10.03
N VAL A 110 -6.21 16.22 10.77
CA VAL A 110 -6.30 16.12 12.24
C VAL A 110 -6.40 17.49 12.94
N PRO A 111 -5.52 18.47 12.67
CA PRO A 111 -5.64 19.78 13.32
C PRO A 111 -6.90 20.53 12.89
N VAL A 112 -7.35 20.37 11.64
CA VAL A 112 -8.51 21.09 11.09
C VAL A 112 -9.85 20.51 11.58
N ALA A 113 -9.98 19.18 11.63
CA ALA A 113 -11.23 18.50 11.95
C ALA A 113 -11.37 18.14 13.44
N LEU A 114 -10.25 17.86 14.12
CA LEU A 114 -10.25 17.43 15.53
C LEU A 114 -9.70 18.49 16.49
N GLY A 115 -9.09 19.56 15.97
CA GLY A 115 -8.45 20.60 16.79
C GLY A 115 -7.20 20.13 17.55
N ILE A 116 -6.64 18.97 17.17
CA ILE A 116 -5.46 18.39 17.85
C ILE A 116 -4.19 18.71 17.06
N THR A 117 -3.20 19.30 17.72
CA THR A 117 -1.92 19.72 17.11
C THR A 117 -0.75 18.77 17.39
N SER A 118 -1.01 17.58 17.93
CA SER A 118 0.02 16.56 18.19
C SER A 118 0.42 15.81 16.93
N ASN A 119 1.73 15.61 16.76
CA ASN A 119 2.33 14.85 15.65
C ASN A 119 2.11 13.33 15.79
N ALA A 120 1.90 12.81 17.01
CA ALA A 120 1.55 11.42 17.23
C ALA A 120 0.13 11.05 16.75
N MET A 121 -0.84 11.96 16.74
CA MET A 121 -2.23 11.62 16.40
C MET A 121 -2.43 11.10 14.97
N PRO A 122 -1.89 11.75 13.91
CA PRO A 122 -1.88 11.17 12.57
C PRO A 122 -1.22 9.79 12.53
N THR A 123 -0.18 9.57 13.34
CA THR A 123 0.52 8.29 13.44
C THR A 123 -0.37 7.20 14.06
N TYR A 124 -1.10 7.50 15.14
CA TYR A 124 -2.04 6.57 15.77
C TYR A 124 -3.21 6.21 14.84
N LEU A 125 -3.76 7.21 14.15
CA LEU A 125 -4.80 7.02 13.14
C LEU A 125 -4.30 6.12 11.99
N ASN A 126 -3.07 6.34 11.52
CA ASN A 126 -2.45 5.48 10.50
C ASN A 126 -2.17 4.05 11.03
N ALA A 127 -1.83 3.90 12.31
CA ALA A 127 -1.66 2.59 12.93
C ALA A 127 -2.97 1.78 12.93
N MET A 128 -4.12 2.42 13.10
CA MET A 128 -5.43 1.74 12.99
C MET A 128 -5.68 1.18 11.59
N VAL A 129 -5.32 1.92 10.54
CA VAL A 129 -5.40 1.43 9.16
C VAL A 129 -4.53 0.17 9.02
N ALA A 130 -3.30 0.20 9.52
CA ALA A 130 -2.41 -0.95 9.45
C ALA A 130 -2.94 -2.16 10.24
N VAL A 131 -3.54 -1.97 11.43
CA VAL A 131 -4.24 -3.05 12.18
C VAL A 131 -5.38 -3.63 11.34
N GLY A 132 -6.18 -2.77 10.72
CA GLY A 132 -7.26 -3.18 9.83
C GLY A 132 -6.74 -4.00 8.65
N ILE A 133 -5.63 -3.60 8.02
CA ILE A 133 -5.02 -4.34 6.89
C ILE A 133 -4.70 -5.78 7.31
N VAL A 134 -4.20 -6.01 8.52
CA VAL A 134 -3.91 -7.37 9.02
C VAL A 134 -5.17 -8.21 9.09
N LEU A 135 -6.24 -7.65 9.67
CA LEU A 135 -7.51 -8.33 9.85
C LEU A 135 -8.15 -8.63 8.48
N GLY A 136 -8.13 -7.65 7.57
CA GLY A 136 -8.61 -7.78 6.20
C GLY A 136 -7.85 -8.82 5.39
N ALA A 137 -6.52 -8.83 5.50
CA ALA A 137 -5.65 -9.81 4.85
C ALA A 137 -5.95 -11.23 5.35
N GLY A 138 -6.10 -11.40 6.67
CA GLY A 138 -6.46 -12.68 7.27
C GLY A 138 -7.83 -13.19 6.81
N ALA A 139 -8.80 -12.29 6.64
CA ALA A 139 -10.11 -12.63 6.08
C ALA A 139 -10.01 -13.00 4.59
N ALA A 140 -9.27 -12.24 3.78
CA ALA A 140 -9.08 -12.53 2.36
C ALA A 140 -8.36 -13.86 2.14
N ALA A 141 -7.36 -14.21 2.95
CA ALA A 141 -6.64 -15.48 2.85
C ALA A 141 -7.56 -16.71 3.02
N LYS A 142 -8.70 -16.57 3.70
CA LYS A 142 -9.70 -17.63 3.87
C LYS A 142 -10.82 -17.59 2.84
N LEU A 143 -11.20 -16.40 2.36
CA LEU A 143 -12.41 -16.17 1.56
C LEU A 143 -12.16 -15.99 0.06
N VAL A 144 -10.92 -15.68 -0.33
CA VAL A 144 -10.55 -15.35 -1.71
C VAL A 144 -9.46 -16.28 -2.20
N THR A 145 -9.74 -16.98 -3.29
CA THR A 145 -8.76 -17.80 -4.04
C THR A 145 -8.31 -17.05 -5.29
N LEU A 146 -7.22 -17.49 -5.93
CA LEU A 146 -6.72 -16.90 -7.18
C LEU A 146 -7.77 -16.86 -8.30
N GLU A 147 -8.64 -17.86 -8.35
CA GLU A 147 -9.76 -17.92 -9.32
C GLU A 147 -10.90 -16.95 -8.97
N THR A 148 -11.04 -16.59 -7.68
CA THR A 148 -12.13 -15.75 -7.19
C THR A 148 -11.67 -14.34 -6.78
N VAL A 149 -10.50 -13.89 -7.25
CA VAL A 149 -9.92 -12.58 -6.91
C VAL A 149 -10.87 -11.41 -7.17
N SER A 150 -11.76 -11.50 -8.16
CA SER A 150 -12.79 -10.47 -8.42
C SER A 150 -13.71 -10.20 -7.22
N ARG A 151 -13.81 -11.13 -6.26
CA ARG A 151 -14.57 -10.94 -5.00
C ARG A 151 -13.97 -9.89 -4.07
N CYS A 152 -12.72 -9.47 -4.25
CA CYS A 152 -12.13 -8.40 -3.45
C CYS A 152 -12.52 -6.99 -3.95
N MET A 153 -13.06 -6.87 -5.17
CA MET A 153 -13.40 -5.58 -5.79
C MET A 153 -14.45 -4.74 -5.04
N PRO A 154 -15.53 -5.32 -4.48
CA PRO A 154 -16.45 -4.56 -3.65
C PRO A 154 -15.74 -3.86 -2.48
N ALA A 155 -14.75 -4.51 -1.86
CA ALA A 155 -13.98 -3.91 -0.78
C ALA A 155 -13.22 -2.67 -1.26
N GLY A 156 -12.67 -2.70 -2.47
CA GLY A 156 -12.02 -1.52 -3.06
C GLY A 156 -12.97 -0.33 -3.27
N ILE A 157 -14.23 -0.56 -3.66
CA ILE A 157 -15.22 0.52 -3.75
C ILE A 157 -15.57 1.05 -2.36
N LEU A 158 -15.74 0.15 -1.38
CA LEU A 158 -16.03 0.50 0.01
C LEU A 158 -14.91 1.32 0.65
N ILE A 159 -13.64 1.16 0.25
CA ILE A 159 -12.54 2.04 0.68
C ILE A 159 -12.85 3.49 0.33
N GLY A 160 -13.23 3.78 -0.92
CA GLY A 160 -13.53 5.15 -1.35
C GLY A 160 -14.71 5.76 -0.60
N ILE A 161 -15.76 4.96 -0.36
CA ILE A 161 -16.92 5.36 0.47
C ILE A 161 -16.50 5.64 1.92
N ALA A 162 -15.67 4.77 2.50
CA ALA A 162 -15.16 4.94 3.86
C ALA A 162 -14.28 6.20 3.99
N VAL A 163 -13.49 6.55 2.96
CA VAL A 163 -12.72 7.81 2.93
C VAL A 163 -13.64 9.03 2.94
N ILE A 164 -14.73 9.02 2.16
CA ILE A 164 -15.72 10.11 2.16
C ILE A 164 -16.34 10.25 3.55
N ALA A 165 -16.78 9.14 4.13
CA ALA A 165 -17.36 9.11 5.48
C ALA A 165 -16.36 9.60 6.54
N PHE A 166 -15.08 9.24 6.40
CA PHE A 166 -13.99 9.68 7.27
C PHE A 166 -13.74 11.18 7.16
N ALA A 167 -13.68 11.73 5.94
CA ALA A 167 -13.33 13.11 5.69
C ALA A 167 -14.25 14.11 6.40
N VAL A 168 -15.52 13.77 6.58
CA VAL A 168 -16.53 14.62 7.22
C VAL A 168 -16.60 14.46 8.75
N GLN A 169 -15.88 13.49 9.34
CA GLN A 169 -15.94 13.27 10.78
C GLN A 169 -15.34 14.45 11.56
N GLN A 170 -15.95 14.76 12.70
CA GLN A 170 -15.47 15.79 13.65
C GLN A 170 -15.15 15.19 15.02
N SER A 171 -15.16 13.85 15.13
CA SER A 171 -15.00 13.15 16.40
C SER A 171 -13.95 12.05 16.27
N LEU A 172 -13.14 11.90 17.33
CA LEU A 172 -12.00 10.99 17.33
C LEU A 172 -12.42 9.53 17.23
N LEU A 173 -13.40 9.10 18.04
CA LEU A 173 -13.78 7.69 18.11
C LEU A 173 -14.36 7.14 16.78
N PRO A 174 -15.28 7.83 16.07
CA PRO A 174 -15.68 7.45 14.72
C PRO A 174 -14.53 7.44 13.71
N ALA A 175 -13.59 8.38 13.80
CA ALA A 175 -12.42 8.41 12.93
C ALA A 175 -11.54 7.16 13.10
N PHE A 176 -11.27 6.75 14.34
CA PHE A 176 -10.56 5.49 14.64
C PHE A 176 -11.28 4.28 14.05
N GLY A 177 -12.60 4.18 14.24
CA GLY A 177 -13.41 3.09 13.71
C GLY A 177 -13.42 3.03 12.18
N LEU A 178 -13.56 4.17 11.50
CA LEU A 178 -13.55 4.26 10.04
C LEU A 178 -12.18 3.93 9.45
N LEU A 179 -11.08 4.36 10.08
CA LEU A 179 -9.74 4.04 9.61
C LEU A 179 -9.39 2.56 9.82
N LEU A 180 -9.84 1.96 10.92
CA LEU A 180 -9.76 0.51 11.11
C LEU A 180 -10.51 -0.22 9.99
N LEU A 181 -11.75 0.18 9.71
CA LEU A 181 -12.59 -0.41 8.65
C LEU A 181 -11.97 -0.23 7.26
N LEU A 182 -11.42 0.95 6.98
CA LEU A 182 -10.69 1.25 5.76
C LEU A 182 -9.47 0.32 5.62
N GLY A 183 -8.76 0.09 6.72
CA GLY A 183 -7.71 -0.92 6.78
C GLY A 183 -8.21 -2.32 6.44
N VAL A 184 -9.33 -2.76 7.03
CA VAL A 184 -9.93 -4.08 6.76
C VAL A 184 -10.26 -4.24 5.28
N PHE A 185 -10.94 -3.26 4.67
CA PHE A 185 -11.22 -3.30 3.24
C PHE A 185 -9.94 -3.24 2.41
N GLY A 186 -8.96 -2.45 2.83
CA GLY A 186 -7.64 -2.35 2.21
C GLY A 186 -6.91 -3.69 2.17
N GLY A 187 -6.77 -4.36 3.31
CA GLY A 187 -6.15 -5.68 3.40
C GLY A 187 -6.88 -6.74 2.58
N PHE A 188 -8.22 -6.72 2.62
CA PHE A 188 -9.05 -7.64 1.85
C PHE A 188 -8.90 -7.43 0.33
N PHE A 189 -8.65 -6.18 -0.09
CA PHE A 189 -8.46 -5.78 -1.47
C PHE A 189 -7.05 -6.06 -2.00
N ILE A 190 -6.01 -5.59 -1.30
CA ILE A 190 -4.63 -5.55 -1.82
C ILE A 190 -3.95 -6.92 -1.84
N VAL A 191 -4.20 -7.76 -0.84
CA VAL A 191 -3.47 -9.03 -0.68
C VAL A 191 -3.77 -10.02 -1.81
N PRO A 192 -5.04 -10.29 -2.17
CA PRO A 192 -5.35 -11.16 -3.31
C PRO A 192 -4.80 -10.63 -4.65
N LEU A 193 -4.79 -9.32 -4.86
CA LEU A 193 -4.27 -8.72 -6.08
C LEU A 193 -2.75 -8.91 -6.18
N ASN A 194 -2.01 -8.66 -5.09
CA ASN A 194 -0.58 -8.93 -5.02
C ASN A 194 -0.27 -10.40 -5.32
N ALA A 195 -1.02 -11.32 -4.69
CA ALA A 195 -0.85 -12.75 -4.93
C ALA A 195 -1.12 -13.13 -6.39
N LEU A 196 -2.17 -12.58 -7.01
CA LEU A 196 -2.51 -12.79 -8.42
C LEU A 196 -1.37 -12.35 -9.34
N LEU A 197 -0.84 -11.13 -9.13
CA LEU A 197 0.22 -10.60 -9.97
C LEU A 197 1.53 -11.38 -9.80
N GLN A 198 1.87 -11.77 -8.57
CA GLN A 198 3.08 -12.55 -8.30
C GLN A 198 2.99 -13.96 -8.89
N GLU A 199 1.85 -14.64 -8.76
CA GLU A 199 1.66 -15.98 -9.32
C GLU A 199 1.70 -15.95 -10.86
N ARG A 200 0.92 -15.08 -11.49
CA ARG A 200 0.93 -14.93 -12.96
C ARG A 200 2.28 -14.41 -13.47
N GLY A 201 2.92 -13.55 -12.70
CA GLY A 201 4.25 -12.99 -12.97
C GLY A 201 5.34 -14.05 -12.93
N LYS A 202 5.29 -14.97 -11.95
CA LYS A 202 6.22 -16.10 -11.82
C LYS A 202 6.21 -17.00 -13.05
N HIS A 203 5.02 -17.30 -13.59
CA HIS A 203 4.85 -18.15 -14.78
C HIS A 203 5.16 -17.43 -16.11
N SER A 204 5.20 -16.09 -16.14
CA SER A 204 5.41 -15.32 -17.38
C SER A 204 6.80 -14.69 -17.48
N VAL A 205 7.12 -13.77 -16.57
CA VAL A 205 8.36 -12.94 -16.62
C VAL A 205 9.37 -13.31 -15.53
N GLY A 206 8.95 -14.13 -14.57
CA GLY A 206 9.66 -14.46 -13.33
C GLY A 206 9.25 -13.55 -12.17
N ALA A 207 9.27 -14.11 -10.96
CA ALA A 207 8.81 -13.43 -9.75
C ALA A 207 9.54 -12.08 -9.50
N GLY A 208 10.86 -12.03 -9.66
CA GLY A 208 11.64 -10.81 -9.47
C GLY A 208 11.27 -9.69 -10.45
N ASN A 209 11.10 -10.02 -11.74
CA ASN A 209 10.65 -9.05 -12.73
C ASN A 209 9.22 -8.58 -12.46
N ALA A 210 8.32 -9.49 -12.04
CA ALA A 210 6.94 -9.13 -11.71
C ALA A 210 6.88 -8.13 -10.55
N ILE A 211 7.62 -8.39 -9.48
CA ILE A 211 7.72 -7.50 -8.31
C ILE A 211 8.37 -6.16 -8.71
N ALA A 212 9.39 -6.18 -9.57
CA ALA A 212 10.04 -4.94 -10.02
C ALA A 212 9.09 -4.06 -10.85
N VAL A 213 8.33 -4.65 -11.77
CA VAL A 213 7.31 -3.93 -12.55
C VAL A 213 6.21 -3.42 -11.64
N GLN A 214 5.74 -4.25 -10.71
CA GLN A 214 4.73 -3.85 -9.72
C GLN A 214 5.17 -2.62 -8.94
N ASN A 215 6.36 -2.67 -8.33
CA ASN A 215 6.90 -1.54 -7.58
C ASN A 215 7.04 -0.29 -8.44
N LEU A 216 7.48 -0.40 -9.69
CA LEU A 216 7.59 0.77 -10.57
C LEU A 216 6.23 1.44 -10.78
N VAL A 217 5.20 0.66 -11.14
CA VAL A 217 3.86 1.20 -11.42
C VAL A 217 3.24 1.79 -10.15
N GLU A 218 3.39 1.10 -9.01
CA GLU A 218 2.89 1.58 -7.71
C GLU A 218 3.58 2.87 -7.27
N ASN A 219 4.91 2.96 -7.39
CA ASN A 219 5.64 4.18 -7.03
C ASN A 219 5.31 5.34 -7.95
N VAL A 220 5.15 5.11 -9.26
CA VAL A 220 4.70 6.15 -10.19
C VAL A 220 3.29 6.63 -9.81
N ALA A 221 2.36 5.71 -9.50
CA ALA A 221 1.02 6.08 -9.06
C ALA A 221 1.03 6.86 -7.73
N MET A 222 1.83 6.44 -6.76
CA MET A 222 2.01 7.16 -5.49
C MET A 222 2.52 8.59 -5.73
N LEU A 223 3.53 8.77 -6.57
CA LEU A 223 4.07 10.09 -6.90
C LEU A 223 3.04 10.97 -7.63
N LEU A 224 2.30 10.40 -8.58
CA LEU A 224 1.26 11.14 -9.32
C LEU A 224 0.12 11.57 -8.40
N MET A 225 -0.42 10.67 -7.59
CA MET A 225 -1.50 10.99 -6.66
C MET A 225 -1.06 11.97 -5.57
N LEU A 226 0.16 11.81 -5.04
CA LEU A 226 0.72 12.75 -4.09
C LEU A 226 0.94 14.13 -4.73
N GLY A 227 1.42 14.18 -5.98
CA GLY A 227 1.58 15.43 -6.73
C GLY A 227 0.24 16.15 -6.95
N LEU A 228 -0.81 15.42 -7.34
CA LEU A 228 -2.17 15.96 -7.48
C LEU A 228 -2.73 16.45 -6.14
N TYR A 229 -2.51 15.69 -5.06
CA TYR A 229 -2.87 16.09 -3.70
C TYR A 229 -2.15 17.38 -3.28
N SER A 230 -0.84 17.45 -3.46
CA SER A 230 -0.03 18.63 -3.12
C SER A 230 -0.46 19.85 -3.92
N LEU A 231 -0.85 19.69 -5.18
CA LEU A 231 -1.40 20.77 -6.01
C LEU A 231 -2.77 21.24 -5.49
N ALA A 232 -3.67 20.31 -5.12
CA ALA A 232 -4.97 20.68 -4.56
C ALA A 232 -4.82 21.45 -3.24
N VAL A 233 -3.90 21.02 -2.37
CA VAL A 233 -3.61 21.73 -1.12
C VAL A 233 -2.94 23.08 -1.38
N SER A 234 -2.03 23.19 -2.36
CA SER A 234 -1.34 24.45 -2.64
C SER A 234 -2.24 25.55 -3.19
N VAL A 235 -3.33 25.18 -3.89
CA VAL A 235 -4.36 26.14 -4.33
C VAL A 235 -5.43 26.40 -3.26
N GLY A 236 -5.23 25.90 -2.04
CA GLY A 236 -6.08 26.21 -0.88
C GLY A 236 -7.34 25.35 -0.74
N VAL A 237 -7.43 24.20 -1.41
CA VAL A 237 -8.60 23.30 -1.25
C VAL A 237 -8.63 22.75 0.20
N PRO A 238 -9.76 22.85 0.92
CA PRO A 238 -9.88 22.35 2.27
C PRO A 238 -9.59 20.84 2.38
N PRO A 239 -8.93 20.35 3.44
CA PRO A 239 -8.62 18.92 3.61
C PRO A 239 -9.85 18.01 3.49
N VAL A 240 -11.00 18.46 4.03
CA VAL A 240 -12.27 17.73 3.94
C VAL A 240 -12.72 17.56 2.49
N ALA A 241 -12.63 18.63 1.68
CA ALA A 241 -12.99 18.58 0.26
C ALA A 241 -12.02 17.70 -0.55
N VAL A 242 -10.72 17.75 -0.23
CA VAL A 242 -9.72 16.83 -0.81
C VAL A 242 -10.07 15.39 -0.47
N GLY A 243 -10.41 15.09 0.79
CA GLY A 243 -10.80 13.74 1.22
C GLY A 243 -12.04 13.22 0.49
N ILE A 244 -13.10 14.04 0.38
CA ILE A 244 -14.33 13.67 -0.32
C ILE A 244 -14.06 13.43 -1.82
N GLY A 245 -13.39 14.37 -2.49
CA GLY A 245 -13.07 14.26 -3.90
C GLY A 245 -12.19 13.05 -4.19
N PHE A 246 -11.18 12.82 -3.35
CA PHE A 246 -10.30 11.66 -3.46
C PHE A 246 -11.08 10.34 -3.29
N GLY A 247 -11.89 10.21 -2.24
CA GLY A 247 -12.68 9.00 -2.00
C GLY A 247 -13.67 8.71 -3.13
N ALA A 248 -14.29 9.75 -3.70
CA ALA A 248 -15.20 9.62 -4.83
C ALA A 248 -14.48 9.16 -6.11
N VAL A 249 -13.38 9.82 -6.48
CA VAL A 249 -12.57 9.44 -7.65
C VAL A 249 -12.03 8.02 -7.50
N PHE A 250 -11.57 7.66 -6.30
CA PHE A 250 -11.09 6.30 -6.01
C PHE A 250 -12.20 5.25 -6.17
N ALA A 251 -13.37 5.46 -5.55
CA ALA A 251 -14.50 4.55 -5.66
C ALA A 251 -14.94 4.35 -7.13
N VAL A 252 -15.01 5.44 -7.91
CA VAL A 252 -15.34 5.40 -9.33
C VAL A 252 -14.27 4.67 -10.13
N ALA A 253 -12.98 4.93 -9.87
CA ALA A 253 -11.88 4.25 -10.56
C ALA A 253 -11.90 2.74 -10.32
N ILE A 254 -12.12 2.30 -9.07
CA ILE A 254 -12.25 0.88 -8.74
C ILE A 254 -13.50 0.27 -9.37
N ALA A 255 -14.64 0.97 -9.35
CA ALA A 255 -15.86 0.50 -10.01
C ALA A 255 -15.68 0.34 -11.52
N ALA A 256 -15.03 1.31 -12.18
CA ALA A 256 -14.70 1.24 -13.60
C ALA A 256 -13.76 0.07 -13.90
N LEU A 257 -12.74 -0.13 -13.07
CA LEU A 257 -11.80 -1.25 -13.16
C LEU A 257 -12.50 -2.60 -12.97
N TRP A 258 -13.48 -2.68 -12.06
CA TRP A 258 -14.28 -3.88 -11.84
C TRP A 258 -15.16 -4.23 -13.04
N VAL A 259 -15.88 -3.25 -13.58
CA VAL A 259 -16.72 -3.42 -14.78
C VAL A 259 -15.88 -3.82 -15.97
N TRP A 260 -14.71 -3.20 -16.15
CA TRP A 260 -13.80 -3.54 -17.23
C TRP A 260 -13.22 -4.95 -17.09
N GLY A 261 -12.90 -5.38 -15.87
CA GLY A 261 -12.45 -6.74 -15.58
C GLY A 261 -13.49 -7.83 -15.86
N ARG A 262 -14.79 -7.50 -15.84
CA ARG A 262 -15.89 -8.43 -16.15
C ARG A 262 -16.21 -8.56 -17.64
N ARG A 263 -15.70 -7.66 -18.50
CA ARG A 263 -15.98 -7.64 -19.96
C ARG A 263 -15.05 -8.56 -20.78
N LYS A 264 -14.36 -9.50 -20.13
CA LYS A 264 -13.51 -10.53 -20.74
C LYS A 264 -13.81 -11.87 -20.11
#